data_AF-A0A1Y4GAX9-F1
#
_entry.id   AF-A0A1Y4GAX9-F1
#
_cell.length_a   1.000
_cell.length_b   1.000
_cell.length_c   1.000
_cell.angle_alpha   90.00
_cell.angle_beta   90.00
_cell.angle_gamma   90.00
#
_symmetry.space_group_name_H-M   'P 1'
#
loop_
_entity.id
_entity.type
_entity.pdbx_description
1 polymer ?
#
loop_
_entity_poly.entity_id
_entity_poly.type
_entity_poly.pdbx_seq_one_letter_code
_entity_poly.pdbx_strand_id
1 'polypeptide(L)'
;MGGSMPRRSWTTSEVRFLKKWAGRISANEICEALGRSKASVQSKVCELRKGGEGVSLRHYESVLVWCPNCATWRTKVFKGTGLCLVCRLRSRVDRCRRRCEEALLELPDEARAEFLSKQFKRGSSIPPKPKMKKADGSSEYERRRCEEENAVAIEEWEVSYLRRMANAEKARLYRIREKAKGAEKEAAAIAQMVTPDENGIR
;
A
#
# COMPACT_ATOMS: atom_id res chain seq x y z
N MET A 1 2.63 -39.54 52.67
CA MET A 1 1.55 -38.54 52.55
C MET A 1 2.12 -37.30 51.88
N GLY A 2 1.91 -37.13 50.57
CA GLY A 2 2.35 -35.92 49.88
C GLY A 2 1.35 -34.79 50.15
N GLY A 3 1.68 -33.87 51.05
CA GLY A 3 0.86 -32.68 51.31
C GLY A 3 0.72 -31.85 50.02
N SER A 4 -0.51 -31.71 49.53
CA SER A 4 -0.84 -30.81 48.43
C SER A 4 -0.55 -29.37 48.89
N MET A 5 0.54 -28.77 48.39
CA MET A 5 0.85 -27.37 48.72
C MET A 5 -0.31 -26.46 48.30
N PRO A 6 -0.70 -25.48 49.14
CA PRO A 6 -1.79 -24.57 48.83
C PRO A 6 -1.49 -23.80 47.53
N ARG A 7 -2.46 -23.81 46.61
CA ARG A 7 -2.32 -23.11 45.33
C ARG A 7 -2.21 -21.61 45.59
N ARG A 8 -1.14 -20.99 45.09
CA ARG A 8 -0.94 -19.53 45.12
C ARG A 8 -2.15 -18.83 44.48
N SER A 9 -2.90 -18.09 45.28
CA SER A 9 -4.08 -17.32 44.84
C SER A 9 -3.69 -16.23 43.84
N TRP A 10 -4.58 -15.90 42.90
CA TRP A 10 -4.39 -14.78 41.98
C TRP A 10 -4.66 -13.46 42.69
N THR A 11 -3.69 -12.56 42.66
CA THR A 11 -3.87 -11.20 43.16
C THR A 11 -4.55 -10.31 42.11
N THR A 12 -5.21 -9.25 42.55
CA THR A 12 -5.86 -8.29 41.67
C THR A 12 -4.89 -7.62 40.69
N SER A 13 -3.64 -7.38 41.13
CA SER A 13 -2.58 -6.80 40.28
C SER A 13 -2.16 -7.76 39.18
N GLU A 14 -2.00 -9.06 39.47
CA GLU A 14 -1.67 -10.07 38.45
C GLU A 14 -2.80 -10.23 37.44
N VAL A 15 -4.06 -10.21 37.88
CA VAL A 15 -5.22 -10.26 36.97
C VAL A 15 -5.26 -9.01 36.08
N ARG A 16 -5.01 -7.82 36.65
CA ARG A 16 -4.94 -6.56 35.88
C ARG A 16 -3.80 -6.58 34.87
N PHE A 17 -2.63 -7.09 35.26
CA PHE A 17 -1.50 -7.28 34.37
C PHE A 17 -1.86 -8.20 33.21
N LEU A 18 -2.43 -9.37 33.52
CA LEU A 18 -2.84 -10.34 32.51
C LEU A 18 -3.85 -9.75 31.52
N LYS A 19 -4.88 -9.04 32.01
CA LYS A 19 -5.86 -8.35 31.13
C LYS A 19 -5.22 -7.30 30.22
N LYS A 20 -4.24 -6.55 30.73
CA LYS A 20 -3.58 -5.47 30.00
C LYS A 20 -2.65 -5.99 28.90
N TRP A 21 -1.95 -7.08 29.18
CA TRP A 21 -0.82 -7.54 28.36
C TRP A 21 -1.11 -8.79 27.53
N ALA A 22 -2.17 -9.54 27.85
CA ALA A 22 -2.61 -10.68 27.05
C ALA A 22 -2.85 -10.28 25.59
N GLY A 23 -2.16 -10.97 24.69
CA GLY A 23 -2.21 -10.75 23.24
C GLY A 23 -1.23 -9.70 22.73
N ARG A 24 -0.66 -8.87 23.61
CA ARG A 24 0.35 -7.86 23.28
C ARG A 24 1.78 -8.37 23.38
N ILE A 25 2.01 -9.28 24.32
CA ILE A 25 3.28 -9.98 24.53
C ILE A 25 3.04 -11.49 24.51
N SER A 26 4.11 -12.26 24.36
CA SER A 26 4.05 -13.71 24.32
C SER A 26 3.59 -14.32 25.64
N ALA A 27 3.02 -15.52 25.58
CA ALA A 27 2.61 -16.25 26.79
C ALA A 27 3.80 -16.54 27.72
N ASN A 28 5.01 -16.71 27.18
CA ASN A 28 6.21 -16.95 27.96
C ASN A 28 6.60 -15.69 28.76
N GLU A 29 6.63 -14.51 28.13
CA GLU A 29 6.89 -13.24 28.82
C GLU A 29 5.85 -12.96 29.92
N ILE A 30 4.58 -13.34 29.70
CA ILE A 30 3.55 -13.25 30.74
C ILE A 30 3.86 -14.18 31.92
N CYS A 31 4.29 -15.42 31.66
CA CYS A 31 4.64 -16.38 32.70
C CYS A 31 5.83 -15.88 33.53
N GLU A 32 6.86 -15.37 32.86
CA GLU A 32 8.05 -14.78 33.48
C GLU A 32 7.69 -13.56 34.33
N ALA A 33 6.94 -12.60 33.77
CA ALA A 33 6.54 -11.38 34.48
C ALA A 33 5.67 -11.65 35.72
N LEU A 34 4.84 -12.70 35.70
CA LEU A 34 3.96 -13.07 36.82
C LEU A 34 4.62 -14.07 37.80
N GLY A 35 5.76 -14.66 37.44
CA GLY A 35 6.35 -15.79 38.15
C GLY A 35 5.38 -16.96 38.28
N ARG A 36 4.64 -17.29 37.21
CA ARG A 36 3.62 -18.36 37.20
C ARG A 36 3.86 -19.35 36.08
N SER A 37 3.47 -20.60 36.32
CA SER A 37 3.53 -21.63 35.28
C SER A 37 2.50 -21.36 34.17
N LYS A 38 2.84 -21.81 32.96
CA LYS A 38 1.97 -21.71 31.77
C LYS A 38 0.58 -22.31 32.01
N ALA A 39 0.50 -23.44 32.71
CA ALA A 39 -0.77 -24.07 33.06
C ALA A 39 -1.64 -23.20 33.98
N SER A 40 -1.03 -22.51 34.96
CA SER A 40 -1.74 -21.58 35.85
C SER A 40 -2.29 -20.38 35.08
N VAL A 41 -1.47 -19.79 34.20
CA VAL A 41 -1.87 -18.66 33.35
C VAL A 41 -2.99 -19.06 32.38
N GLN A 42 -2.88 -20.22 31.72
CA GLN A 42 -3.92 -20.75 30.83
C GLN A 42 -5.25 -20.98 31.56
N SER A 43 -5.19 -21.58 32.75
CA SER A 43 -6.39 -21.81 33.58
C SER A 43 -7.06 -20.48 33.93
N LYS A 44 -6.29 -19.45 34.32
CA LYS A 44 -6.85 -18.14 34.63
C LYS A 44 -7.45 -17.43 33.42
N VAL A 45 -6.81 -17.52 32.26
CA VAL A 45 -7.37 -16.97 31.01
C VAL A 45 -8.68 -17.67 30.64
N CYS A 46 -8.78 -18.98 30.83
CA CYS A 46 -10.02 -19.73 30.62
C CYS A 46 -11.13 -19.25 31.57
N GLU A 47 -10.82 -19.06 32.86
CA GLU A 47 -11.75 -18.51 33.85
C GLU A 47 -12.24 -17.10 33.45
N LEU A 48 -11.32 -16.20 33.08
CA LEU A 48 -11.65 -14.83 32.67
C LEU A 48 -12.54 -14.81 31.40
N ARG A 49 -12.23 -15.66 30.42
CA ARG A 49 -13.05 -15.81 29.20
C ARG A 49 -14.46 -16.29 29.49
N LYS A 50 -14.61 -17.26 30.40
CA LYS A 50 -15.94 -17.71 30.86
C LYS A 50 -16.73 -16.59 31.53
N GLY A 51 -16.03 -15.65 32.17
CA GLY A 51 -16.60 -14.41 32.71
C GLY A 51 -16.87 -13.32 31.66
N GLY A 52 -16.70 -13.58 30.36
CA GLY A 52 -16.97 -12.63 29.28
C GLY A 52 -15.79 -11.72 28.88
N GLU A 53 -14.60 -11.92 29.46
CA GLU A 53 -13.43 -11.08 29.16
C GLU A 53 -12.73 -11.53 27.86
N GLY A 54 -12.40 -10.57 26.99
CA GLY A 54 -11.70 -10.77 25.70
C GLY A 54 -10.20 -11.11 25.80
N VAL A 55 -9.78 -11.87 26.80
CA VAL A 55 -8.36 -12.12 27.10
C VAL A 55 -7.82 -13.26 26.23
N SER A 56 -6.66 -13.11 25.60
CA SER A 56 -6.03 -14.19 24.83
C SER A 56 -4.52 -14.29 25.04
N LEU A 57 -4.00 -15.51 25.20
CA LEU A 57 -2.56 -15.77 25.25
C LEU A 57 -1.92 -15.91 23.86
N ARG A 58 -2.72 -15.91 22.79
CA ARG A 58 -2.17 -15.86 21.43
C ARG A 58 -1.61 -14.47 21.22
N HIS A 59 -0.34 -14.38 20.83
CA HIS A 59 0.33 -13.13 20.49
C HIS A 59 0.38 -13.01 18.97
N TYR A 60 0.06 -11.82 18.45
CA TYR A 60 0.20 -11.52 17.03
C TYR A 60 1.46 -10.68 16.83
N GLU A 61 2.44 -11.24 16.13
CA GLU A 61 3.62 -10.53 15.69
C GLU A 61 3.42 -10.13 14.22
N SER A 62 3.43 -8.82 13.97
CA SER A 62 3.21 -8.31 12.61
C SER A 62 4.41 -8.63 11.72
N VAL A 63 4.14 -9.04 10.47
CA VAL A 63 5.19 -9.25 9.46
C VAL A 63 5.42 -8.01 8.59
N LEU A 64 4.66 -6.93 8.83
CA LEU A 64 4.83 -5.68 8.11
C LEU A 64 6.14 -4.99 8.50
N VAL A 65 6.74 -4.32 7.54
CA VAL A 65 7.98 -3.57 7.70
C VAL A 65 7.74 -2.08 7.55
N TRP A 66 8.41 -1.28 8.37
CA TRP A 66 8.29 0.17 8.31
C TRP A 66 9.00 0.73 7.07
N CYS A 67 8.29 1.51 6.25
CA CYS A 67 8.90 2.22 5.14
C CYS A 67 9.26 3.66 5.55
N PRO A 68 10.54 4.05 5.53
CA PRO A 68 10.96 5.38 5.97
C PRO A 68 10.48 6.51 5.04
N ASN A 69 10.27 6.22 3.75
CA ASN A 69 9.88 7.24 2.78
C ASN A 69 8.42 7.68 2.89
N CYS A 70 7.49 6.74 3.13
CA CYS A 70 6.07 7.07 3.27
C CYS A 70 5.56 7.04 4.71
N ALA A 71 6.43 6.73 5.68
CA ALA A 71 6.08 6.59 7.09
C ALA A 71 4.84 5.69 7.28
N THR A 72 4.86 4.50 6.66
CA THR A 72 3.74 3.54 6.73
C THR A 72 4.29 2.12 6.84
N TRP A 73 3.57 1.25 7.56
CA TRP A 73 3.81 -0.19 7.56
C TRP A 73 3.45 -0.80 6.21
N ARG A 74 4.34 -1.63 5.68
CA ARG A 74 4.25 -2.18 4.33
C ARG A 74 4.54 -3.67 4.31
N THR A 75 3.98 -4.37 3.34
CA THR A 75 4.29 -5.78 3.10
C THR A 75 5.76 -6.01 2.74
N LYS A 76 6.39 -5.02 2.10
CA LYS A 76 7.77 -5.14 1.63
C LYS A 76 8.46 -3.78 1.46
N VAL A 77 9.71 -3.72 1.91
CA VAL A 77 10.69 -2.69 1.57
C VAL A 77 11.85 -3.36 0.84
N PHE A 78 12.20 -2.85 -0.35
CA PHE A 78 13.26 -3.44 -1.17
C PHE A 78 14.64 -3.01 -0.67
N LYS A 79 15.50 -3.96 -0.28
CA LYS A 79 16.85 -3.70 0.26
C LYS A 79 17.69 -2.77 -0.63
N GLY A 80 17.70 -3.00 -1.94
CA GLY A 80 18.52 -2.22 -2.87
C GLY A 80 18.09 -0.76 -3.06
N THR A 81 16.82 -0.40 -2.78
CA THR A 81 16.34 0.98 -2.94
C THR A 81 15.91 1.64 -1.64
N GLY A 82 15.74 0.89 -0.55
CA GLY A 82 15.18 1.39 0.71
C GLY A 82 13.70 1.83 0.63
N LEU A 83 13.01 1.49 -0.46
CA LEU A 83 11.64 1.94 -0.74
C LEU A 83 10.66 0.77 -0.75
N CYS A 84 9.43 1.02 -0.32
CA CYS A 84 8.34 0.06 -0.49
C CYS A 84 7.82 0.04 -1.93
N LEU A 85 7.00 -0.96 -2.26
CA LEU A 85 6.42 -1.11 -3.59
C LEU A 85 5.56 0.10 -4.00
N VAL A 86 4.74 0.62 -3.08
CA VAL A 86 3.91 1.80 -3.33
C VAL A 86 4.75 3.02 -3.67
N CYS A 87 5.81 3.31 -2.90
CA CYS A 87 6.71 4.44 -3.19
C CYS A 87 7.37 4.30 -4.56
N ARG A 88 7.87 3.10 -4.90
CA ARG A 88 8.47 2.84 -6.23
C ARG A 88 7.47 3.05 -7.36
N LEU A 89 6.21 2.66 -7.16
CA LEU A 89 5.16 2.85 -8.15
C LEU A 89 4.75 4.33 -8.27
N ARG A 90 4.69 5.09 -7.18
CA ARG A 90 4.48 6.55 -7.22
C ARG A 90 5.56 7.22 -8.07
N SER A 91 6.84 6.95 -7.80
CA SER A 91 7.95 7.47 -8.61
C SER A 91 7.87 7.03 -10.08
N ARG A 92 7.32 5.84 -10.35
CA ARG A 92 7.08 5.38 -11.73
C ARG A 92 5.98 6.19 -12.41
N VAL A 93 4.87 6.46 -11.73
CA VAL A 93 3.79 7.32 -12.24
C VAL A 93 4.35 8.71 -12.55
N ASP A 94 5.08 9.30 -11.62
CA ASP A 94 5.68 10.64 -11.80
C ASP A 94 6.64 10.68 -12.99
N ARG A 95 7.45 9.63 -13.17
CA ARG A 95 8.33 9.50 -14.33
C ARG A 95 7.56 9.39 -15.64
N CYS A 96 6.47 8.63 -15.67
CA CYS A 96 5.64 8.52 -16.88
C CYS A 96 4.96 9.85 -17.19
N ARG A 97 4.46 10.54 -16.16
CA ARG A 97 3.85 11.87 -16.27
C ARG A 97 4.83 12.90 -16.84
N ARG A 98 6.05 12.97 -16.29
CA ARG A 98 7.08 13.88 -16.78
C ARG A 98 7.41 13.63 -18.25
N ARG A 99 7.55 12.37 -18.66
CA ARG A 99 7.78 12.02 -20.07
C ARG A 99 6.62 12.45 -20.98
N CYS A 100 5.38 12.38 -20.50
CA CYS A 100 4.24 12.93 -21.24
C CYS A 100 4.35 14.45 -21.36
N GLU A 101 4.74 15.15 -20.29
CA GLU A 101 4.89 16.61 -20.29
C GLU A 101 6.02 17.05 -21.24
N GLU A 102 7.18 16.41 -21.16
CA GLU A 102 8.31 16.61 -22.10
C GLU A 102 7.87 16.41 -23.55
N ALA A 103 7.24 15.27 -23.88
CA ALA A 103 6.79 14.98 -25.24
C ALA A 103 5.67 15.92 -25.73
N LEU A 104 4.88 16.51 -24.83
CA LEU A 104 3.91 17.53 -25.21
C LEU A 104 4.58 18.85 -25.57
N LEU A 105 5.67 19.22 -24.89
CA LEU A 105 6.41 20.44 -25.20
C LEU A 105 7.12 20.37 -26.55
N GLU A 106 7.51 19.16 -26.98
CA GLU A 106 8.12 18.92 -28.29
C GLU A 106 7.12 19.01 -29.46
N LEU A 107 5.81 18.98 -29.20
CA LEU A 107 4.82 19.13 -30.26
C LEU A 107 4.73 20.59 -30.75
N PRO A 108 4.55 20.81 -32.07
CA PRO A 108 4.15 22.11 -32.60
C PRO A 108 2.88 22.63 -31.92
N ASP A 109 2.78 23.96 -31.76
CA ASP A 109 1.74 24.60 -30.96
C ASP A 109 0.31 24.22 -31.39
N GLU A 110 0.06 24.17 -32.70
CA GLU A 110 -1.23 23.80 -33.29
C GLU A 110 -1.59 22.33 -33.00
N ALA A 111 -0.65 21.42 -33.24
CA ALA A 111 -0.82 19.99 -32.96
C ALA A 111 -1.00 19.71 -31.46
N ARG A 112 -0.30 20.46 -30.60
CA ARG A 112 -0.44 20.42 -29.14
C ARG A 112 -1.81 20.91 -28.71
N ALA A 113 -2.29 22.04 -29.22
CA ALA A 113 -3.61 22.59 -28.92
C ALA A 113 -4.72 21.61 -29.33
N GLU A 114 -4.63 21.02 -30.52
CA GLU A 114 -5.57 20.01 -31.00
C GLU A 114 -5.55 18.73 -30.15
N PHE A 115 -4.36 18.28 -29.72
CA PHE A 115 -4.26 17.12 -28.83
C PHE A 115 -4.90 17.39 -27.47
N LEU A 116 -4.65 18.58 -26.90
CA LEU A 116 -5.16 18.98 -25.60
C LEU A 116 -6.69 19.18 -25.61
N SER A 117 -7.27 19.73 -26.68
CA SER A 117 -8.72 19.91 -26.79
C SER A 117 -9.49 18.59 -26.72
N LYS A 118 -8.86 17.47 -27.13
CA LYS A 118 -9.44 16.12 -27.07
C LYS A 118 -9.22 15.40 -25.72
N GLN A 119 -8.57 16.02 -24.73
CA GLN A 119 -8.21 15.40 -23.45
C GLN A 119 -9.35 15.35 -22.41
N PHE A 120 -10.53 15.96 -22.65
CA PHE A 120 -11.62 15.95 -21.66
C PHE A 120 -12.13 14.54 -21.31
N LYS A 121 -11.87 13.54 -22.17
CA LYS A 121 -12.15 12.12 -21.90
C LYS A 121 -11.04 11.41 -21.10
N ARG A 122 -10.10 12.17 -20.50
CA ARG A 122 -8.99 11.62 -19.72
C ARG A 122 -9.51 11.11 -18.38
N GLY A 123 -9.26 9.84 -18.12
CA GLY A 123 -9.52 9.23 -16.83
C GLY A 123 -9.41 7.73 -16.97
N SER A 124 -8.83 7.07 -15.97
CA SER A 124 -9.03 5.64 -15.81
C SER A 124 -10.07 5.44 -14.73
N SER A 125 -10.95 4.46 -14.89
CA SER A 125 -11.77 3.98 -13.77
C SER A 125 -10.86 3.75 -12.56
N ILE A 126 -11.24 4.25 -11.39
CA ILE A 126 -10.46 4.06 -10.17
C ILE A 126 -11.08 2.87 -9.44
N PRO A 127 -10.31 1.81 -9.11
CA PRO A 127 -10.85 0.73 -8.30
C PRO A 127 -11.37 1.30 -6.97
N PRO A 128 -12.52 0.84 -6.46
CA PRO A 128 -13.03 1.33 -5.19
C PRO A 128 -12.04 1.01 -4.08
N LYS A 129 -11.80 1.98 -3.18
CA LYS A 129 -10.93 1.79 -2.03
C LYS A 129 -11.54 0.72 -1.10
N PRO A 130 -10.77 -0.26 -0.61
CA PRO A 130 -11.30 -1.30 0.25
C PRO A 130 -11.86 -0.71 1.53
N LYS A 131 -12.97 -1.27 2.00
CA LYS A 131 -13.55 -0.93 3.30
C LYS A 131 -12.75 -1.64 4.39
N MET A 132 -12.37 -0.90 5.43
CA MET A 132 -11.66 -1.48 6.58
C MET A 132 -12.59 -2.42 7.33
N LYS A 133 -12.13 -3.65 7.54
CA LYS A 133 -12.82 -4.64 8.37
C LYS A 133 -12.65 -4.27 9.84
N LYS A 134 -13.64 -4.64 10.65
CA LYS A 134 -13.51 -4.67 12.11
C LYS A 134 -13.07 -6.07 12.53
N ALA A 135 -12.38 -6.17 13.65
CA ALA A 135 -12.04 -7.48 14.20
C ALA A 135 -13.32 -8.23 14.60
N ASP A 136 -13.37 -9.52 14.33
CA ASP A 136 -14.53 -10.38 14.63
C ASP A 136 -14.73 -10.60 16.13
N GLY A 137 -13.66 -10.45 16.92
CA GLY A 137 -13.66 -10.64 18.37
C GLY A 137 -13.02 -9.49 19.12
N SER A 138 -13.07 -9.59 20.45
CA SER A 138 -12.62 -8.54 21.38
C SER A 138 -11.16 -8.68 21.80
N SER A 139 -10.45 -9.72 21.37
CA SER A 139 -9.08 -9.94 21.81
C SER A 139 -8.08 -9.06 21.06
N GLU A 140 -7.01 -8.69 21.77
CA GLU A 140 -5.88 -7.95 21.20
C GLU A 140 -5.25 -8.66 19.98
N TYR A 141 -5.20 -10.00 20.03
CA TYR A 141 -4.74 -10.81 18.90
C TYR A 141 -5.58 -10.59 17.63
N GLU A 142 -6.91 -10.71 17.75
CA GLU A 142 -7.83 -10.53 16.62
C GLU A 142 -7.78 -9.11 16.08
N ARG A 143 -7.68 -8.12 16.98
CA ARG A 143 -7.53 -6.71 16.61
C ARG A 143 -6.26 -6.48 15.80
N ARG A 144 -5.10 -6.91 16.29
CA ARG A 144 -3.80 -6.73 15.60
C ARG A 144 -3.74 -7.43 14.25
N ARG A 145 -4.26 -8.65 14.19
CA ARG A 145 -4.39 -9.38 12.92
C ARG A 145 -5.27 -8.64 11.92
N CYS A 146 -6.42 -8.14 12.36
CA CYS A 146 -7.34 -7.37 11.51
C CYS A 146 -6.71 -6.05 11.02
N GLU A 147 -5.97 -5.35 11.89
CA GLU A 147 -5.21 -4.14 11.52
C GLU A 147 -4.21 -4.44 10.40
N GLU A 148 -3.46 -5.54 10.49
CA GLU A 148 -2.52 -5.96 9.45
C GLU A 148 -3.25 -6.34 8.15
N GLU A 149 -4.29 -7.17 8.22
CA GLU A 149 -5.08 -7.55 7.04
C GLU A 149 -5.66 -6.33 6.31
N ASN A 150 -6.13 -5.32 7.06
CA ASN A 150 -6.58 -4.05 6.51
C ASN A 150 -5.44 -3.26 5.85
N ALA A 151 -4.27 -3.19 6.49
CA ALA A 151 -3.11 -2.51 5.94
C ALA A 151 -2.63 -3.16 4.63
N VAL A 152 -2.62 -4.49 4.57
CA VAL A 152 -2.32 -5.26 3.35
C VAL A 152 -3.33 -4.96 2.25
N ALA A 153 -4.62 -5.01 2.55
CA ALA A 153 -5.67 -4.72 1.57
C ALA A 153 -5.56 -3.30 1.00
N ILE A 154 -5.23 -2.31 1.85
CA ILE A 154 -4.99 -0.93 1.42
C ILE A 154 -3.77 -0.85 0.50
N GLU A 155 -2.66 -1.51 0.86
CA GLU A 155 -1.45 -1.54 0.03
C GLU A 155 -1.72 -2.19 -1.34
N GLU A 156 -2.42 -3.32 -1.39
CA GLU A 156 -2.79 -3.99 -2.64
C GLU A 156 -3.63 -3.09 -3.54
N TRP A 157 -4.60 -2.38 -2.96
CA TRP A 157 -5.38 -1.39 -3.69
C TRP A 157 -4.51 -0.24 -4.21
N GLU A 158 -3.61 0.31 -3.39
CA GLU A 158 -2.67 1.37 -3.83
C GLU A 158 -1.80 0.88 -4.99
N VAL A 159 -1.29 -0.35 -4.92
CA VAL A 159 -0.49 -0.97 -5.98
C VAL A 159 -1.29 -1.10 -7.27
N SER A 160 -2.52 -1.60 -7.19
CA SER A 160 -3.42 -1.74 -8.34
C SER A 160 -3.72 -0.40 -8.99
N TYR A 161 -4.10 0.60 -8.17
CA TYR A 161 -4.35 1.96 -8.60
C TYR A 161 -3.14 2.58 -9.30
N LEU A 162 -1.95 2.55 -8.67
CA LEU A 162 -0.75 3.18 -9.22
C LEU A 162 -0.25 2.50 -10.50
N ARG A 163 -0.38 1.16 -10.61
CA ARG A 163 -0.09 0.44 -11.87
C ARG A 163 -1.02 0.90 -12.98
N ARG A 164 -2.32 1.05 -12.70
CA ARG A 164 -3.29 1.56 -13.67
C ARG A 164 -2.94 2.98 -14.12
N MET A 165 -2.59 3.87 -13.18
CA MET A 165 -2.14 5.23 -13.50
C MET A 165 -0.87 5.25 -14.35
N ALA A 166 0.14 4.44 -14.00
CA ALA A 166 1.37 4.36 -14.78
C ALA A 166 1.12 3.86 -16.21
N ASN A 167 0.23 2.89 -16.39
CA ASN A 167 -0.14 2.38 -17.71
C ASN A 167 -0.96 3.40 -18.51
N ALA A 168 -1.87 4.14 -17.86
CA ALA A 168 -2.62 5.22 -18.51
C ALA A 168 -1.69 6.33 -19.02
N GLU A 169 -0.70 6.75 -18.22
CA GLU A 169 0.30 7.73 -18.65
C GLU A 169 1.20 7.17 -19.77
N LYS A 170 1.60 5.89 -19.74
CA LYS A 170 2.32 5.28 -20.87
C LYS A 170 1.49 5.29 -22.16
N ALA A 171 0.21 4.95 -22.08
CA ALA A 171 -0.69 4.99 -23.24
C ALA A 171 -0.91 6.43 -23.75
N ARG A 172 -0.88 7.42 -22.84
CA ARG A 172 -0.89 8.83 -23.21
C ARG A 172 0.39 9.23 -23.94
N LEU A 173 1.56 8.88 -23.40
CA LEU A 173 2.86 9.11 -24.04
C LEU A 173 2.91 8.50 -25.44
N TYR A 174 2.42 7.27 -25.60
CA TYR A 174 2.31 6.63 -26.91
C TYR A 174 1.47 7.47 -27.89
N ARG A 175 0.28 7.92 -27.48
CA ARG A 175 -0.59 8.76 -28.32
C ARG A 175 0.03 10.12 -28.68
N ILE A 176 0.76 10.74 -27.75
CA ILE A 176 1.50 12.00 -28.01
C ILE A 176 2.55 11.76 -29.10
N ARG A 177 3.33 10.68 -28.98
CA ARG A 177 4.36 10.33 -29.96
C ARG A 177 3.79 10.00 -31.33
N GLU A 178 2.64 9.33 -31.40
CA GLU A 178 1.95 9.11 -32.68
C GLU A 178 1.46 10.42 -33.30
N LYS A 179 0.96 11.37 -32.49
CA LYS A 179 0.60 12.71 -32.97
C LYS A 179 1.82 13.48 -33.49
N ALA A 180 2.97 13.37 -32.81
CA ALA A 180 4.23 14.00 -33.24
C ALA A 180 4.66 13.50 -34.63
N LYS A 181 4.69 12.18 -34.82
CA LYS A 181 4.99 11.57 -36.14
C LYS A 181 4.02 12.01 -37.23
N GLY A 182 2.74 12.19 -36.90
CA GLY A 182 1.74 12.70 -37.83
C GLY A 182 2.02 14.13 -38.26
N ALA A 183 2.31 15.01 -37.29
CA ALA A 183 2.64 16.41 -37.54
C ALA A 183 3.95 16.57 -38.34
N GLU A 184 4.97 15.76 -38.06
CA GLU A 184 6.23 15.74 -38.83
C GLU A 184 5.99 15.38 -40.31
N LYS A 185 5.14 14.39 -40.59
CA LYS A 185 4.79 14.00 -41.97
C LYS A 185 4.01 15.10 -42.69
N GLU A 186 3.09 15.75 -42.01
CA GLU A 186 2.31 16.85 -42.56
C GLU A 186 3.20 18.06 -42.89
N ALA A 187 4.09 18.42 -41.96
CA ALA A 187 5.08 19.47 -42.19
C ALA A 187 6.02 19.15 -43.36
N ALA A 188 6.49 17.89 -43.48
CA ALA A 188 7.33 17.45 -44.59
C ALA A 188 6.60 17.51 -45.95
N ALA A 189 5.31 17.14 -45.99
CA ALA A 189 4.49 17.23 -47.19
C ALA A 189 4.27 18.68 -47.64
N ILE A 190 4.01 19.60 -46.68
CA ILE A 190 3.90 21.03 -46.96
C ILE A 190 5.23 21.58 -47.51
N ALA A 191 6.35 21.21 -46.91
CA ALA A 191 7.67 21.66 -47.38
C ALA A 191 7.98 21.21 -48.81
N GLN A 192 7.56 20.01 -49.21
CA GLN A 192 7.71 19.49 -50.58
C GLN A 192 6.81 20.21 -51.60
N MET A 193 5.67 20.78 -51.17
CA MET A 193 4.78 21.56 -52.05
C MET A 193 5.24 23.01 -52.24
N VAL A 194 6.10 23.53 -51.35
CA VAL A 194 6.57 24.93 -51.36
C VAL A 194 7.94 25.07 -52.02
N THR A 195 8.55 23.99 -52.53
CA THR A 195 9.77 24.12 -53.35
C THR A 195 9.44 24.82 -54.67
N PRO A 196 10.01 26.00 -54.97
CA PRO A 196 9.79 26.67 -56.25
C PRO A 196 10.36 25.81 -57.39
N ASP A 197 9.63 25.66 -58.48
CA ASP A 197 10.17 25.20 -59.76
C ASP A 197 11.28 26.18 -60.19
N GLU A 198 12.55 25.87 -59.87
CA GLU A 198 13.73 26.53 -60.44
C GLU A 198 13.95 26.14 -61.91
N ASN A 199 12.90 26.14 -62.74
CA ASN A 199 13.00 25.90 -64.18
C ASN A 199 12.04 26.83 -64.93
N GLY A 200 12.37 28.11 -64.95
CA GLY A 200 11.54 29.13 -65.61
C GLY A 200 12.31 30.36 -66.10
N ILE A 201 13.55 30.21 -66.57
CA ILE A 201 14.21 31.23 -67.40
C ILE A 201 15.01 30.53 -68.51
N ARG A 202 14.40 30.39 -69.68
CA ARG A 202 15.09 30.34 -70.98
C ARG A 202 14.26 31.08 -72.01
#